data_AF-U5EDJ9-F1
#
_entry.id   AF-U5EDJ9-F1
#
_cell.length_a   1.000
_cell.length_b   1.000
_cell.length_c   1.000
_cell.angle_alpha   90.00
_cell.angle_beta   90.00
_cell.angle_gamma   90.00
#
_symmetry.space_group_name_H-M   'P 1'
#
loop_
_entity.id
_entity.type
_entity.pdbx_description
1 polymer ?
#
loop_
_entity_poly.entity_id
_entity_poly.type
_entity_poly.pdbx_seq_one_letter_code
_entity_poly.pdbx_strand_id
1 'polypeptide(L)'
;MRTKRRSDTQVVCGRRALLDELGISEGTRRAAPERTGYGCGCPECVATQWNTQRLEHWISGRLTAAGADEAEVDARIGDIPVDIYWRRGDRRCVVEVHSGPLDITAARAHRKRLQAAGIDDVLWVCPQGYWVPLVPAVGIADFAPAAADYRIEQGLLTASESGFAAPLRASQELRDFLAGWVAGEMHWGHVDVSTGGWAEVGTWERHTAAQAAMIEQQRNQLRDQRVELAVSRQTVRDKQKLVTRLHHRIDRAGVNADAEAITLAGVRSELVAQQRIAAGLRATIGRMDRTINQWQWLTCCAMLLVITVMAGALVTR
;
A
#
# COMPACT_ATOMS: atom_id res chain seq x y z
N MET A 1 -8.60 92.96 4.43
CA MET A 1 -9.09 91.78 3.70
C MET A 1 -8.41 90.53 4.23
N ARG A 2 -9.12 89.70 5.00
CA ARG A 2 -8.62 88.41 5.51
C ARG A 2 -9.79 87.43 5.53
N THR A 3 -9.92 86.62 4.50
CA THR A 3 -10.97 85.61 4.36
C THR A 3 -10.55 84.34 5.12
N LYS A 4 -11.19 84.09 6.27
CA LYS A 4 -11.16 82.80 6.96
C LYS A 4 -12.23 81.91 6.32
N ARG A 5 -11.82 80.87 5.60
CA ARG A 5 -12.70 79.74 5.25
C ARG A 5 -12.76 78.78 6.44
N ARG A 6 -13.97 78.58 6.96
CA ARG A 6 -14.40 77.38 7.66
C ARG A 6 -14.65 76.31 6.60
N SER A 7 -14.07 75.13 6.78
CA SER A 7 -14.64 73.87 6.32
C SER A 7 -14.19 72.80 7.30
N ASP A 8 -15.09 72.48 8.22
CA ASP A 8 -15.03 71.32 9.09
C ASP A 8 -15.07 70.07 8.21
N THR A 9 -13.91 69.47 7.94
CA THR A 9 -13.85 68.09 7.42
C THR A 9 -13.90 67.18 8.64
N GLN A 10 -15.11 66.84 9.06
CA GLN A 10 -15.35 65.84 10.09
C GLN A 10 -14.88 64.49 9.52
N VAL A 11 -13.66 64.08 9.87
CA VAL A 11 -13.08 62.79 9.48
C VAL A 11 -13.93 61.68 10.09
N VAL A 12 -14.74 61.05 9.25
CA VAL A 12 -15.55 59.89 9.64
C VAL A 12 -14.57 58.74 9.89
N CYS A 13 -14.54 58.27 11.14
CA CYS A 13 -13.78 57.11 11.59
C CYS A 13 -14.04 55.89 10.68
N GLY A 14 -12.99 55.25 10.15
CA GLY A 14 -13.09 54.08 9.25
C GLY A 14 -13.90 52.91 9.82
N ARG A 15 -14.00 52.78 11.15
CA ARG A 15 -14.89 51.82 11.82
C ARG A 15 -16.37 52.05 11.50
N ARG A 16 -16.79 53.31 11.30
CA ARG A 16 -18.19 53.67 11.02
C ARG A 16 -18.58 53.38 9.57
N ALA A 17 -17.64 53.54 8.63
CA ALA A 17 -17.86 53.17 7.23
C ALA A 17 -17.94 51.65 7.02
N LEU A 18 -17.10 50.89 7.72
CA LEU A 18 -17.11 49.41 7.70
C LEU A 18 -18.43 48.83 8.27
N LEU A 19 -18.93 49.41 9.35
CA LEU A 19 -20.17 48.95 10.00
C LEU A 19 -21.43 49.32 9.20
N ASP A 20 -21.41 50.43 8.46
CA ASP A 20 -22.47 50.81 7.52
C ASP A 20 -22.48 49.92 6.25
N GLU A 21 -21.32 49.49 5.74
CA GLU A 21 -21.24 48.51 4.63
C GLU A 21 -21.69 47.10 5.03
N LEU A 22 -21.56 46.74 6.31
CA LEU A 22 -21.95 45.43 6.86
C LEU A 22 -23.36 45.41 7.49
N GLY A 23 -24.07 46.54 7.57
CA GLY A 23 -25.45 46.63 8.07
C GLY A 23 -25.63 46.44 9.58
N ILE A 24 -24.57 46.63 10.38
CA ILE A 24 -24.56 46.35 11.82
C ILE A 24 -24.35 47.66 12.59
N SER A 25 -25.35 48.14 13.31
CA SER A 25 -25.27 49.39 14.08
C SER A 25 -25.04 49.12 15.57
N GLU A 26 -23.87 49.47 16.11
CA GLU A 26 -23.64 49.48 17.55
C GLU A 26 -22.81 50.69 18.03
N GLY A 27 -23.43 51.45 18.95
CA GLY A 27 -23.01 51.50 20.35
C GLY A 27 -21.60 52.01 20.68
N THR A 28 -21.54 53.13 21.39
CA THR A 28 -20.32 53.83 21.81
C THR A 28 -19.53 53.15 22.95
N ARG A 29 -18.18 53.30 22.89
CA ARG A 29 -17.10 53.19 23.94
C ARG A 29 -16.20 51.95 23.81
N ARG A 30 -14.91 51.95 24.16
CA ARG A 30 -13.86 52.96 24.43
C ARG A 30 -12.49 52.27 24.23
N ALA A 31 -11.46 53.10 24.06
CA ALA A 31 -10.04 52.82 23.80
C ALA A 31 -9.33 51.81 24.72
N ALA A 32 -8.36 51.13 24.11
CA ALA A 32 -7.38 50.16 24.60
C ALA A 32 -6.28 50.74 25.51
N PRO A 33 -5.37 49.88 26.00
CA PRO A 33 -3.95 50.23 25.96
C PRO A 33 -3.02 49.13 25.38
N GLU A 34 -1.97 49.65 24.73
CA GLU A 34 -0.60 49.10 24.57
C GLU A 34 -0.34 47.88 23.65
N ARG A 35 -0.14 48.16 22.35
CA ARG A 35 0.87 47.50 21.51
C ARG A 35 2.05 48.48 21.32
N THR A 36 3.20 48.17 21.92
CA THR A 36 4.46 48.91 21.68
C THR A 36 5.07 48.52 20.35
N GLY A 37 5.36 49.50 19.48
CA GLY A 37 6.32 49.35 18.38
C GLY A 37 5.97 50.08 17.09
N TYR A 38 6.26 51.38 17.01
CA TYR A 38 6.49 52.16 15.79
C TYR A 38 5.65 51.81 14.54
N GLY A 39 4.35 52.10 14.55
CA GLY A 39 3.67 52.36 13.28
C GLY A 39 4.11 53.73 12.78
N CYS A 40 4.97 53.82 11.75
CA CYS A 40 5.03 55.11 11.07
C CYS A 40 3.61 55.38 10.58
N GLY A 41 3.03 56.53 10.91
CA GLY A 41 1.70 56.91 10.39
C GLY A 41 1.69 57.16 8.87
N CYS A 42 2.70 56.65 8.18
CA CYS A 42 2.87 56.63 6.75
C CYS A 42 1.73 55.78 6.12
N PRO A 43 1.23 56.16 4.93
CA PRO A 43 0.09 55.49 4.31
C PRO A 43 0.26 53.98 4.14
N GLU A 44 1.47 53.52 3.86
CA GLU A 44 1.77 52.09 3.68
C GLU A 44 1.60 51.28 4.97
N CYS A 45 2.11 51.75 6.11
CA CYS A 45 1.92 51.05 7.38
C CYS A 45 0.46 51.01 7.83
N VAL A 46 -0.29 52.09 7.58
CA VAL A 46 -1.73 52.14 7.84
C VAL A 46 -2.47 51.13 6.96
N ALA A 47 -2.11 51.03 5.67
CA ALA A 47 -2.69 50.05 4.76
C ALA A 47 -2.35 48.61 5.17
N THR A 48 -1.10 48.33 5.57
CA THR A 48 -0.71 47.00 6.07
C THR A 48 -1.49 46.64 7.33
N GLN A 49 -1.58 47.53 8.31
CA GLN A 49 -2.35 47.30 9.54
C GLN A 49 -3.82 47.05 9.24
N TRP A 50 -4.42 47.83 8.34
CA TRP A 50 -5.79 47.63 7.89
C TRP A 50 -6.00 46.26 7.24
N ASN A 51 -5.12 45.86 6.33
CA ASN A 51 -5.23 44.58 5.63
C ASN A 51 -5.09 43.39 6.59
N THR A 52 -4.22 43.49 7.60
CA THR A 52 -4.09 42.50 8.67
C THR A 52 -5.39 42.38 9.48
N GLN A 53 -5.92 43.50 9.98
CA GLN A 53 -7.18 43.51 10.75
C GLN A 53 -8.37 43.00 9.92
N ARG A 54 -8.42 43.38 8.64
CA ARG A 54 -9.43 42.88 7.71
C ARG A 54 -9.37 41.36 7.58
N LEU A 55 -8.17 40.80 7.46
CA LEU A 55 -7.97 39.35 7.41
C LEU A 55 -8.36 38.68 8.73
N GLU A 56 -8.01 39.26 9.88
CA GLU A 56 -8.36 38.71 11.20
C GLU A 56 -9.88 38.55 11.36
N HIS A 57 -10.63 39.63 11.09
CA HIS A 57 -12.09 39.62 11.12
C HIS A 57 -12.70 38.69 10.07
N TRP A 58 -12.11 38.62 8.87
CA TRP A 58 -12.56 37.69 7.85
C TRP A 58 -12.38 36.24 8.29
N ILE A 59 -11.23 35.87 8.89
CA ILE A 59 -10.97 34.52 9.40
C ILE A 59 -11.96 34.18 10.51
N SER A 60 -12.14 35.07 11.49
CA SER A 60 -13.13 34.88 12.56
C SER A 60 -14.54 34.64 12.00
N GLY A 61 -14.99 35.46 11.05
CA GLY A 61 -16.29 35.26 10.39
C GLY A 61 -16.39 33.93 9.65
N ARG A 62 -15.32 33.45 9.03
CA ARG A 62 -15.29 32.14 8.34
C ARG A 62 -15.27 30.97 9.31
N LEU A 63 -14.58 31.07 10.43
CA LEU A 63 -14.60 30.05 11.48
C LEU A 63 -16.02 29.90 12.06
N THR A 64 -16.70 31.01 12.35
CA THR A 64 -18.10 31.01 12.78
C THR A 64 -19.02 30.39 11.72
N ALA A 65 -18.87 30.80 10.45
CA ALA A 65 -19.66 30.23 9.35
C ALA A 65 -19.40 28.72 9.14
N ALA A 66 -18.21 28.24 9.48
CA ALA A 66 -17.84 26.83 9.43
C ALA A 66 -18.34 26.01 10.65
N GLY A 67 -18.99 26.66 11.63
CA GLY A 67 -19.57 26.00 12.79
C GLY A 67 -18.65 25.93 14.01
N ALA A 68 -17.72 26.88 14.18
CA ALA A 68 -17.11 27.14 15.48
C ALA A 68 -18.17 27.69 16.44
N ASP A 69 -18.12 27.25 17.71
CA ASP A 69 -19.05 27.72 18.76
C ASP A 69 -18.70 29.16 19.17
N GLU A 70 -17.40 29.47 19.19
CA GLU A 70 -16.83 30.77 19.54
C GLU A 70 -15.71 31.08 18.54
N ALA A 71 -15.65 32.34 18.07
CA ALA A 71 -14.52 32.85 17.30
C ALA A 71 -14.36 34.36 17.57
N GLU A 72 -13.30 34.75 18.27
CA GLU A 72 -13.07 36.11 18.74
C GLU A 72 -11.75 36.66 18.21
N VAL A 73 -11.77 37.90 17.73
CA VAL A 73 -10.57 38.65 17.32
C VAL A 73 -10.03 39.43 18.51
N ASP A 74 -8.71 39.63 18.57
CA ASP A 74 -7.99 40.32 19.64
C ASP A 74 -8.27 39.72 21.04
N ALA A 75 -8.36 38.39 21.10
CA ALA A 75 -8.68 37.67 22.31
C ALA A 75 -7.48 37.56 23.28
N ARG A 76 -7.75 37.06 24.49
CA ARG A 76 -6.72 36.81 25.50
C ARG A 76 -6.88 35.44 26.16
N ILE A 77 -5.81 34.66 26.16
CA ILE A 77 -5.73 33.37 26.86
C ILE A 77 -4.89 33.58 28.12
N GLY A 78 -5.57 33.89 29.23
CA GLY A 78 -4.92 34.42 30.43
C GLY A 78 -4.22 35.74 30.12
N ASP A 79 -2.90 35.78 30.31
CA ASP A 79 -2.09 36.96 30.01
C ASP A 79 -1.52 37.00 28.59
N ILE A 80 -1.83 35.99 27.76
CA ILE A 80 -1.30 35.86 26.41
C ILE A 80 -2.29 36.52 25.44
N PRO A 81 -1.95 37.65 24.80
CA PRO A 81 -2.75 38.18 23.71
C PRO A 81 -2.62 37.27 22.49
N VAL A 82 -3.74 37.06 21.79
CA VAL A 82 -3.81 36.26 20.57
C VAL A 82 -4.66 37.01 19.53
N ASP A 83 -4.32 36.88 18.25
CA ASP A 83 -5.03 37.63 17.21
C ASP A 83 -6.45 37.07 17.00
N ILE A 84 -6.60 35.74 16.94
CA ILE A 84 -7.92 35.09 16.86
C ILE A 84 -7.94 33.86 17.76
N TYR A 85 -8.92 33.78 18.65
CA TYR A 85 -9.26 32.56 19.39
C TYR A 85 -10.51 31.93 18.79
N TRP A 86 -10.55 30.60 18.69
CA TRP A 86 -11.79 29.90 18.36
C TRP A 86 -11.94 28.57 19.10
N ARG A 87 -13.18 28.15 19.29
CA ARG A 87 -13.53 26.91 19.99
C ARG A 87 -14.62 26.14 19.26
N ARG A 88 -14.53 24.81 19.28
CA ARG A 88 -15.63 23.92 18.89
C ARG A 88 -15.64 22.70 19.80
N GLY A 89 -16.71 22.54 20.58
CA GLY A 89 -16.75 21.57 21.68
C GLY A 89 -15.59 21.82 22.64
N ASP A 90 -14.78 20.79 22.89
CA ASP A 90 -13.62 20.86 23.77
C ASP A 90 -12.34 21.38 23.08
N ARG A 91 -12.33 21.46 21.73
CA ARG A 91 -11.17 21.92 20.97
C ARG A 91 -11.05 23.43 21.05
N ARG A 92 -9.92 23.92 21.56
CA ARG A 92 -9.56 25.34 21.70
C ARG A 92 -8.35 25.63 20.84
N CYS A 93 -8.48 26.57 19.93
CA CYS A 93 -7.49 26.83 18.90
C CYS A 93 -7.22 28.33 18.76
N VAL A 94 -6.07 28.68 18.21
CA VAL A 94 -5.65 30.06 17.97
C VAL A 94 -5.18 30.22 16.52
N VAL A 95 -5.46 31.38 15.94
CA VAL A 95 -4.85 31.85 14.70
C VAL A 95 -4.08 33.14 14.97
N GLU A 96 -2.81 33.15 14.61
CA GLU A 96 -1.92 34.31 14.68
C GLU A 96 -1.67 34.84 13.27
N VAL A 97 -1.95 36.12 13.04
CA VAL A 97 -1.82 36.75 11.72
C VAL A 97 -0.61 37.69 11.73
N HIS A 98 0.39 37.36 10.92
CA HIS A 98 1.61 38.14 10.87
C HIS A 98 1.87 38.66 9.46
N SER A 99 1.86 39.98 9.26
CA SER A 99 2.09 40.60 7.95
C SER A 99 3.57 40.75 7.56
N GLY A 100 4.49 40.41 8.47
CA GLY A 100 5.93 40.48 8.27
C GLY A 100 6.64 39.12 8.34
N PRO A 101 7.98 39.10 8.23
CA PRO A 101 8.77 37.91 8.47
C PRO A 101 8.58 37.41 9.91
N LEU A 102 8.35 36.10 10.08
CA LEU A 102 8.15 35.50 11.37
C LEU A 102 9.48 35.05 12.00
N ASP A 103 9.76 35.47 13.24
CA ASP A 103 10.83 34.87 14.04
C ASP A 103 10.39 33.49 14.55
N ILE A 104 11.00 32.45 13.97
CA ILE A 104 10.71 31.05 14.26
C ILE A 104 10.93 30.70 15.74
N THR A 105 11.95 31.29 16.38
CA THR A 105 12.25 31.01 17.78
C THR A 105 11.17 31.60 18.68
N ALA A 106 10.78 32.85 18.41
CA ALA A 106 9.71 33.51 19.12
C ALA A 106 8.36 32.81 18.90
N ALA A 107 8.04 32.43 17.66
CA ALA A 107 6.81 31.73 17.31
C ALA A 107 6.70 30.36 18.03
N ARG A 108 7.78 29.57 18.07
CA ARG A 108 7.82 28.30 18.80
C ARG A 108 7.66 28.50 20.31
N ALA A 109 8.32 29.52 20.88
CA ALA A 109 8.18 29.84 22.30
C ALA A 109 6.75 30.31 22.64
N HIS A 110 6.15 31.15 21.79
CA HIS A 110 4.77 31.60 21.95
C HIS A 110 3.78 30.43 21.88
N ARG A 111 3.94 29.55 20.89
CA ARG A 111 3.13 28.33 20.78
C ARG A 111 3.23 27.44 22.03
N LYS A 112 4.43 27.22 22.57
CA LYS A 112 4.60 26.45 23.83
C LYS A 112 3.86 27.09 25.00
N ARG A 113 3.83 28.43 25.09
CA ARG A 113 3.05 29.14 26.11
C ARG A 113 1.55 28.92 25.93
N LEU A 114 1.04 28.99 24.71
CA LEU A 114 -0.37 28.71 24.41
C LEU A 114 -0.76 27.26 24.72
N GLN A 115 0.08 26.30 24.35
CA GLN A 115 -0.13 24.88 24.69
C GLN A 115 -0.16 24.66 26.20
N ALA A 116 0.75 25.29 26.95
CA ALA A 116 0.74 25.24 28.42
C ALA A 116 -0.52 25.90 29.03
N ALA A 117 -1.15 26.84 28.33
CA ALA A 117 -2.42 27.46 28.70
C ALA A 117 -3.65 26.64 28.27
N GLY A 118 -3.46 25.48 27.62
CA GLY A 118 -4.52 24.56 27.22
C GLY A 118 -5.09 24.80 25.82
N ILE A 119 -4.37 25.50 24.95
CA ILE A 119 -4.70 25.59 23.52
C ILE A 119 -4.20 24.34 22.80
N ASP A 120 -5.08 23.71 22.03
CA ASP A 120 -4.81 22.48 21.30
C ASP A 120 -4.00 22.75 20.02
N ASP A 121 -4.45 23.70 19.19
CA ASP A 121 -3.85 24.01 17.89
C ASP A 121 -3.58 25.53 17.74
N VAL A 122 -2.45 25.90 17.12
CA VAL A 122 -2.05 27.32 16.90
C VAL A 122 -1.55 27.54 15.49
N LEU A 123 -2.39 28.11 14.60
CA LEU A 123 -2.13 28.40 13.18
C LEU A 123 -1.52 29.77 12.97
N TRP A 124 -0.36 29.82 12.31
CA TRP A 124 0.20 31.08 11.83
C TRP A 124 -0.22 31.35 10.39
N VAL A 125 -0.75 32.54 10.11
CA VAL A 125 -1.07 33.02 8.76
C VAL A 125 -0.08 34.12 8.41
N CYS A 126 0.79 33.88 7.44
CA CYS A 126 1.92 34.76 7.14
C CYS A 126 2.08 34.98 5.62
N PRO A 127 2.89 35.96 5.18
CA PRO A 127 3.40 35.98 3.81
C PRO A 127 4.16 34.69 3.49
N GLN A 128 4.24 34.38 2.20
CA GLN A 128 5.10 33.31 1.70
C GLN A 128 6.56 33.52 2.13
N GLY A 129 7.25 32.44 2.46
CA GLY A 129 8.62 32.53 2.92
C GLY A 129 9.20 31.22 3.41
N TYR A 130 10.51 31.21 3.67
CA TYR A 130 11.21 30.01 4.14
C TYR A 130 10.79 29.57 5.55
N TRP A 131 10.16 30.45 6.33
CA TRP A 131 9.69 30.18 7.70
C TRP A 131 8.39 29.37 7.76
N VAL A 132 7.55 29.45 6.72
CA VAL A 132 6.25 28.75 6.66
C VAL A 132 6.39 27.24 6.93
N PRO A 133 7.34 26.50 6.34
CA PRO A 133 7.50 25.07 6.64
C PRO A 133 8.11 24.80 8.02
N LEU A 134 8.60 25.79 8.77
CA LEU A 134 9.38 25.58 10.00
C LEU A 134 8.57 25.75 11.30
N VAL A 135 7.33 26.20 11.16
CA VAL A 135 6.31 26.28 12.21
C VAL A 135 4.98 25.85 11.61
N PRO A 136 3.98 25.51 12.42
CA PRO A 136 2.63 25.29 11.90
C PRO A 136 2.10 26.60 11.31
N ALA A 137 2.30 26.81 10.01
CA ALA A 137 1.92 28.04 9.32
C ALA A 137 1.40 27.78 7.90
N VAL A 138 0.57 28.70 7.43
CA VAL A 138 0.19 28.81 6.02
C VAL A 138 0.69 30.14 5.46
N GLY A 139 1.30 30.07 4.28
CA GLY A 139 1.75 31.23 3.51
C GLY A 139 0.66 31.66 2.54
N ILE A 140 0.13 32.88 2.69
CA ILE A 140 -0.90 33.42 1.79
C ILE A 140 -0.29 34.26 0.66
N ALA A 141 -0.98 34.30 -0.49
CA ALA A 141 -0.55 35.05 -1.67
C ALA A 141 -0.52 36.57 -1.45
N ASP A 142 -1.56 37.10 -0.78
CA ASP A 142 -1.77 38.53 -0.57
C ASP A 142 -2.64 38.76 0.67
N PHE A 143 -2.39 39.85 1.39
CA PHE A 143 -3.21 40.32 2.51
C PHE A 143 -4.35 41.24 2.04
N ALA A 144 -4.29 41.73 0.79
CA ALA A 144 -5.27 42.64 0.20
C ALA A 144 -5.99 42.10 -1.07
N PRO A 145 -6.36 40.81 -1.18
CA PRO A 145 -6.95 40.29 -2.42
C PRO A 145 -8.31 40.94 -2.70
N ALA A 146 -8.66 41.03 -3.99
CA ALA A 146 -9.98 41.43 -4.43
C ALA A 146 -11.05 40.49 -3.87
N ALA A 147 -12.21 41.04 -3.50
CA ALA A 147 -13.34 40.30 -2.92
C ALA A 147 -13.03 39.46 -1.66
N ALA A 148 -11.88 39.66 -1.01
CA ALA A 148 -11.40 38.85 0.12
C ALA A 148 -11.23 37.35 -0.21
N ASP A 149 -10.84 37.04 -1.45
CA ASP A 149 -10.49 35.69 -1.90
C ASP A 149 -9.06 35.32 -1.49
N TYR A 150 -8.85 35.09 -0.19
CA TYR A 150 -7.56 34.70 0.36
C TYR A 150 -7.15 33.29 -0.07
N ARG A 151 -5.91 33.15 -0.58
CA ARG A 151 -5.36 31.88 -1.08
C ARG A 151 -4.07 31.51 -0.36
N ILE A 152 -3.97 30.24 0.00
CA ILE A 152 -2.79 29.59 0.56
C ILE A 152 -1.93 29.07 -0.59
N GLU A 153 -0.67 29.48 -0.61
CA GLU A 153 0.33 29.08 -1.61
C GLU A 153 1.42 28.18 -1.01
N GLN A 154 1.54 28.14 0.32
CA GLN A 154 2.59 27.39 1.01
C GLN A 154 2.11 26.89 2.37
N GLY A 155 2.68 25.79 2.86
CA GLY A 155 2.48 25.29 4.24
C GLY A 155 1.50 24.11 4.35
N LEU A 156 0.78 23.79 3.28
CA LEU A 156 -0.10 22.62 3.23
C LEU A 156 0.67 21.36 2.81
N LEU A 157 0.26 20.23 3.36
CA LEU A 157 0.81 18.91 3.08
C LEU A 157 -0.27 18.00 2.50
N THR A 158 0.14 17.10 1.61
CA THR A 158 -0.71 16.04 1.05
C THR A 158 0.00 14.69 1.12
N ALA A 159 -0.75 13.60 1.10
CA ALA A 159 -0.18 12.27 0.98
C ALA A 159 0.38 12.09 -0.44
N SER A 160 1.68 11.80 -0.56
CA SER A 160 2.29 11.44 -1.84
C SER A 160 2.08 9.96 -2.17
N GLU A 161 2.30 9.59 -3.43
CA GLU A 161 2.20 8.20 -3.92
C GLU A 161 3.12 7.23 -3.17
N SER A 162 4.21 7.72 -2.56
CA SER A 162 5.13 6.93 -1.74
C SER A 162 4.65 6.73 -0.30
N GLY A 163 3.48 7.27 0.06
CA GLY A 163 2.91 7.20 1.40
C GLY A 163 3.48 8.20 2.41
N PHE A 164 4.45 9.03 1.99
CA PHE A 164 5.00 10.12 2.81
C PHE A 164 4.24 11.43 2.58
N ALA A 165 4.20 12.29 3.60
CA ALA A 165 3.67 13.65 3.45
C ALA A 165 4.59 14.46 2.52
N ALA A 166 4.00 15.10 1.50
CA ALA A 166 4.69 15.99 0.57
C ALA A 166 4.02 17.37 0.56
N PRO A 167 4.76 18.45 0.29
CA PRO A 167 4.17 19.78 0.12
C PRO A 167 3.10 19.78 -0.97
N LEU A 168 1.91 20.30 -0.64
CA LEU A 168 0.87 20.53 -1.61
C LEU A 168 1.30 21.71 -2.49
N ARG A 169 1.47 21.46 -3.80
CA ARG A 169 1.90 22.47 -4.77
C ARG A 169 0.74 23.27 -5.39
N ALA A 170 -0.50 22.89 -5.08
CA ALA A 170 -1.69 23.55 -5.59
C ALA A 170 -2.13 24.66 -4.62
N SER A 171 -2.42 25.83 -5.18
CA SER A 171 -3.00 26.95 -4.45
C SER A 171 -4.42 26.61 -3.99
N GLN A 172 -4.67 26.66 -2.68
CA GLN A 172 -5.94 26.35 -2.05
C GLN A 172 -6.56 27.62 -1.45
N GLU A 173 -7.89 27.74 -1.46
CA GLU A 173 -8.56 28.85 -0.81
C GLU A 173 -8.50 28.71 0.71
N LEU A 174 -8.16 29.81 1.41
CA LEU A 174 -8.08 29.83 2.87
C LEU A 174 -9.44 29.48 3.51
N ARG A 175 -10.55 29.82 2.84
CA ARG A 175 -11.90 29.52 3.33
C ARG A 175 -12.17 28.02 3.45
N ASP A 176 -11.74 27.25 2.45
CA ASP A 176 -11.96 25.80 2.41
C ASP A 176 -11.08 25.11 3.44
N PHE A 177 -9.85 25.60 3.60
CA PHE A 177 -8.95 25.14 4.66
C PHE A 177 -9.54 25.37 6.05
N LEU A 178 -10.04 26.57 6.35
CA LEU A 178 -10.66 26.88 7.65
C LEU A 178 -11.89 26.01 7.91
N ALA A 179 -12.74 25.80 6.90
CA ALA A 179 -13.90 24.93 7.01
C ALA A 179 -13.50 23.49 7.36
N GLY A 180 -12.52 22.92 6.65
CA GLY A 180 -12.01 21.58 6.92
C GLY A 180 -11.29 21.49 8.28
N TRP A 181 -10.61 22.54 8.73
CA TRP A 181 -9.95 22.57 10.04
C TRP A 181 -10.95 22.56 11.20
N VAL A 182 -12.02 23.34 11.08
CA VAL A 182 -13.14 23.34 12.02
C VAL A 182 -13.87 22.00 12.02
N ALA A 183 -14.04 21.36 10.85
CA ALA A 183 -14.58 20.00 10.73
C ALA A 183 -13.65 18.91 11.31
N GLY A 184 -12.37 19.21 11.54
CA GLY A 184 -11.37 18.23 11.96
C GLY A 184 -10.88 17.33 10.83
N GLU A 185 -11.18 17.67 9.58
CA GLU A 185 -10.78 16.97 8.37
C GLU A 185 -9.41 17.43 7.86
N MET A 186 -9.02 18.67 8.19
CA MET A 186 -7.72 19.19 7.82
C MET A 186 -6.69 18.90 8.91
N HIS A 187 -5.60 18.28 8.47
CA HIS A 187 -4.42 18.01 9.28
C HIS A 187 -3.24 18.72 8.62
N TRP A 188 -2.40 19.31 9.45
CA TRP A 188 -1.40 20.25 8.99
C TRP A 188 -0.18 20.12 9.89
N GLY A 189 1.01 20.38 9.33
CA GLY A 189 2.25 20.16 10.05
C GLY A 189 3.47 20.85 9.49
N HIS A 190 4.57 20.76 10.22
CA HIS A 190 5.79 21.53 9.98
C HIS A 190 7.03 20.65 10.00
N VAL A 191 8.06 21.04 9.24
CA VAL A 191 9.35 20.35 9.13
C VAL A 191 10.11 20.46 10.44
N ASP A 192 10.56 19.30 10.92
CA ASP A 192 11.59 19.22 11.93
C ASP A 192 12.96 19.07 11.28
N VAL A 193 13.71 20.17 11.24
CA VAL A 193 15.06 20.20 10.68
C VAL A 193 16.05 19.36 11.52
N SER A 194 15.75 19.11 12.80
CA SER A 194 16.65 18.38 13.71
C SER A 194 16.58 16.86 13.54
N THR A 195 15.42 16.34 13.18
CA THR A 195 15.21 14.90 12.92
C THR A 195 15.20 14.56 11.43
N GLY A 196 15.30 15.56 10.55
CA GLY A 196 15.20 15.40 9.10
C GLY A 196 13.80 14.96 8.65
N GLY A 197 12.79 15.12 9.52
CA GLY A 197 11.41 14.67 9.34
C GLY A 197 10.40 15.82 9.53
N TRP A 198 9.14 15.48 9.78
CA TRP A 198 8.07 16.45 10.08
C TRP A 198 7.76 16.38 11.58
N ALA A 199 7.82 17.52 12.28
CA ALA A 199 7.72 17.61 13.75
C ALA A 199 6.34 17.26 14.27
N GLU A 200 5.30 17.67 13.56
CA GLU A 200 3.94 17.61 14.09
C GLU A 200 2.96 17.80 12.96
N VAL A 201 2.29 16.72 12.54
CA VAL A 201 1.00 16.81 11.85
C VAL A 201 -0.02 16.54 12.93
N GLY A 202 -1.06 17.37 13.10
CA GLY A 202 -2.03 17.30 14.22
C GLY A 202 -2.74 15.95 14.46
N THR A 203 -2.43 14.91 13.68
CA THR A 203 -2.89 13.52 13.81
C THR A 203 -1.81 12.48 13.46
N TRP A 204 -0.52 12.84 13.49
CA TRP A 204 0.57 11.92 13.16
C TRP A 204 0.60 10.71 14.11
N GLU A 205 0.21 10.84 15.39
CA GLU A 205 0.10 9.68 16.30
C GLU A 205 -0.96 8.66 15.84
N ARG A 206 -2.12 9.11 15.34
CA ARG A 206 -3.18 8.20 14.85
C ARG A 206 -2.77 7.56 13.52
N HIS A 207 -2.17 8.33 12.61
CA HIS A 207 -1.64 7.81 11.36
C HIS A 207 -0.43 6.89 11.55
N THR A 208 0.46 7.19 12.50
CA THR A 208 1.62 6.35 12.84
C THR A 208 1.20 5.09 13.56
N ALA A 209 0.19 5.15 14.44
CA ALA A 209 -0.38 3.95 15.05
C ALA A 209 -1.03 3.05 13.98
N ALA A 210 -1.76 3.61 13.02
CA ALA A 210 -2.32 2.87 11.90
C ALA A 210 -1.22 2.30 10.98
N GLN A 211 -0.18 3.08 10.65
CA GLN A 211 0.97 2.63 9.87
C GLN A 211 1.79 1.56 10.61
N ALA A 212 2.00 1.71 11.91
CA ALA A 212 2.69 0.72 12.74
C ALA A 212 1.89 -0.57 12.84
N ALA A 213 0.56 -0.49 13.00
CA ALA A 213 -0.32 -1.65 12.96
C ALA A 213 -0.28 -2.35 11.58
N MET A 214 -0.26 -1.58 10.49
CA MET A 214 -0.13 -2.10 9.13
C MET A 214 1.24 -2.76 8.90
N ILE A 215 2.33 -2.16 9.37
CA ILE A 215 3.69 -2.72 9.31
C ILE A 215 3.75 -4.02 10.12
N GLU A 216 3.14 -4.07 11.30
CA GLU A 216 3.09 -5.27 12.13
C GLU A 216 2.25 -6.37 11.46
N GLN A 217 1.13 -6.02 10.83
CA GLN A 217 0.34 -6.94 10.02
C GLN A 217 1.15 -7.50 8.83
N GLN A 218 1.89 -6.65 8.13
CA GLN A 218 2.76 -7.06 7.02
C GLN A 218 3.91 -7.95 7.50
N ARG A 219 4.50 -7.67 8.67
CA ARG A 219 5.51 -8.54 9.30
C ARG A 219 4.96 -9.92 9.62
N ASN A 220 3.74 -9.98 10.16
CA ASN A 220 3.07 -11.24 10.45
C ASN A 220 2.77 -12.02 9.16
N GLN A 221 2.24 -11.36 8.12
CA GLN A 221 2.03 -12.00 6.81
C GLN A 221 3.33 -12.53 6.19
N LEU A 222 4.43 -11.76 6.24
CA LEU A 222 5.73 -12.21 5.77
C LEU A 222 6.27 -13.41 6.58
N ARG A 223 6.01 -13.44 7.88
CA ARG A 223 6.36 -14.57 8.73
C ARG A 223 5.57 -15.82 8.35
N ASP A 224 4.26 -15.69 8.14
CA ASP A 224 3.39 -16.80 7.74
C ASP A 224 3.80 -17.35 6.37
N GLN A 225 4.07 -16.48 5.39
CA GLN A 225 4.58 -16.88 4.07
C GLN A 225 5.92 -17.61 4.16
N ARG A 226 6.82 -17.20 5.07
CA ARG A 226 8.10 -17.91 5.29
C ARG A 226 7.89 -19.30 5.88
N VAL A 227 6.94 -19.45 6.81
CA VAL A 227 6.58 -20.75 7.39
C VAL A 227 5.97 -21.65 6.32
N GLU A 228 5.02 -21.13 5.53
CA GLU A 228 4.39 -21.86 4.42
C GLU A 228 5.43 -22.32 3.39
N LEU A 229 6.35 -21.43 3.01
CA LEU A 229 7.45 -21.78 2.10
C LEU A 229 8.36 -22.87 2.69
N ALA A 230 8.64 -22.85 3.99
CA ALA A 230 9.43 -23.88 4.64
C ALA A 230 8.71 -25.25 4.63
N VAL A 231 7.40 -25.27 4.93
CA VAL A 231 6.58 -26.48 4.87
C VAL A 231 6.48 -27.02 3.44
N SER A 232 6.31 -26.15 2.45
CA SER A 232 6.29 -26.53 1.03
C SER A 232 7.63 -27.14 0.59
N ARG A 233 8.76 -26.51 0.95
CA ARG A 233 10.11 -27.05 0.68
C ARG A 233 10.33 -28.42 1.32
N GLN A 234 9.85 -28.62 2.54
CA GLN A 234 9.94 -29.92 3.21
C GLN A 234 9.10 -30.98 2.49
N THR A 235 7.88 -30.64 2.11
CA THR A 235 6.98 -31.52 1.35
C THR A 235 7.59 -31.92 0.00
N VAL A 236 8.23 -30.98 -0.71
CA VAL A 236 8.95 -31.26 -1.96
C VAL A 236 10.10 -32.24 -1.72
N ARG A 237 10.90 -32.05 -0.68
CA ARG A 237 11.99 -32.99 -0.33
C ARG A 237 11.46 -34.39 -0.02
N ASP A 238 10.35 -34.50 0.70
CA ASP A 238 9.77 -35.80 1.04
C ASP A 238 9.17 -36.51 -0.17
N LYS A 239 8.50 -35.77 -1.07
CA LYS A 239 8.05 -36.28 -2.37
C LYS A 239 9.23 -36.72 -3.24
N GLN A 240 10.33 -35.97 -3.27
CA GLN A 240 11.51 -36.34 -4.04
C GLN A 240 12.14 -37.64 -3.52
N LYS A 241 12.25 -37.82 -2.20
CA LYS A 241 12.67 -39.11 -1.59
C LYS A 241 11.72 -40.26 -1.95
N LEU A 242 10.42 -40.01 -2.02
CA LEU A 242 9.45 -41.02 -2.44
C LEU A 242 9.65 -41.40 -3.91
N VAL A 243 9.81 -40.42 -4.80
CA VAL A 243 10.09 -40.64 -6.23
C VAL A 243 11.36 -41.47 -6.41
N THR A 244 12.46 -41.12 -5.72
CA THR A 244 13.71 -41.89 -5.80
C THR A 244 13.52 -43.34 -5.33
N ARG A 245 12.76 -43.57 -4.24
CA ARG A 245 12.46 -44.93 -3.77
C ARG A 245 11.61 -45.73 -4.76
N LEU A 246 10.64 -45.08 -5.40
CA LEU A 246 9.80 -45.71 -6.43
C LEU A 246 10.62 -46.03 -7.68
N HIS A 247 11.50 -45.13 -8.11
CA HIS A 247 12.41 -45.35 -9.22
C HIS A 247 13.29 -46.59 -8.97
N HIS A 248 13.94 -46.69 -7.81
CA HIS A 248 14.71 -47.88 -7.43
C HIS A 248 13.89 -49.18 -7.32
N ARG A 249 12.57 -49.09 -7.12
CA ARG A 249 11.69 -50.28 -7.16
C ARG A 249 11.38 -50.67 -8.60
N ILE A 250 11.13 -49.70 -9.47
CA ILE A 250 10.92 -49.92 -10.91
C ILE A 250 12.18 -50.51 -11.53
N ASP A 251 13.36 -49.97 -11.24
CA ASP A 251 14.63 -50.49 -11.78
C ASP A 251 14.85 -51.95 -11.39
N ARG A 252 14.61 -52.28 -10.11
CA ARG A 252 14.70 -53.66 -9.63
C ARG A 252 13.66 -54.59 -10.26
N ALA A 253 12.43 -54.11 -10.45
CA ALA A 253 11.40 -54.88 -11.13
C ALA A 253 11.76 -55.11 -12.61
N GLY A 254 12.36 -54.11 -13.28
CA GLY A 254 12.89 -54.23 -14.63
C GLY A 254 13.98 -55.30 -14.74
N VAL A 255 14.98 -55.26 -13.85
CA VAL A 255 16.06 -56.27 -13.81
C VAL A 255 15.49 -57.68 -13.57
N ASN A 256 14.50 -57.83 -12.68
CA ASN A 256 13.87 -59.13 -12.45
C ASN A 256 13.07 -59.60 -13.68
N ALA A 257 12.32 -58.72 -14.33
CA ALA A 257 11.58 -59.04 -15.55
C ALA A 257 12.51 -59.43 -16.70
N ASP A 258 13.65 -58.76 -16.85
CA ASP A 258 14.68 -59.11 -17.83
C ASP A 258 15.28 -60.49 -17.54
N ALA A 259 15.57 -60.80 -16.26
CA ALA A 259 16.04 -62.11 -15.85
C ALA A 259 15.00 -63.21 -16.16
N GLU A 260 13.73 -62.97 -15.83
CA GLU A 260 12.62 -63.89 -16.16
C GLU A 260 12.51 -64.09 -17.69
N ALA A 261 12.59 -63.02 -18.47
CA ALA A 261 12.57 -63.10 -19.93
C ALA A 261 13.73 -63.96 -20.49
N ILE A 262 14.93 -63.82 -19.94
CA ILE A 262 16.10 -64.66 -20.30
C ILE A 262 15.83 -66.13 -19.95
N THR A 263 15.31 -66.41 -18.75
CA THR A 263 14.99 -67.79 -18.35
C THR A 263 13.92 -68.41 -19.24
N LEU A 264 12.84 -67.68 -19.55
CA LEU A 264 11.77 -68.13 -20.44
C LEU A 264 12.27 -68.36 -21.87
N ALA A 265 13.16 -67.49 -22.38
CA ALA A 265 13.80 -67.68 -23.67
C ALA A 265 14.68 -68.95 -23.67
N GLY A 266 15.41 -69.20 -22.58
CA GLY A 266 16.17 -70.43 -22.36
C GLY A 266 15.27 -71.68 -22.42
N VAL A 267 14.21 -71.72 -21.61
CA VAL A 267 13.24 -72.83 -21.57
C VAL A 267 12.57 -73.04 -22.93
N ARG A 268 12.19 -71.95 -23.63
CA ARG A 268 11.62 -72.03 -24.98
C ARG A 268 12.59 -72.67 -25.97
N SER A 269 13.88 -72.32 -25.89
CA SER A 269 14.90 -72.89 -26.78
C SER A 269 15.09 -74.40 -26.53
N GLU A 270 15.06 -74.82 -25.27
CA GLU A 270 15.15 -76.23 -24.89
C GLU A 270 13.92 -77.03 -25.34
N LEU A 271 12.72 -76.46 -25.18
CA LEU A 271 11.48 -77.08 -25.64
C LEU A 271 11.47 -77.26 -27.16
N VAL A 272 11.97 -76.29 -27.93
CA VAL A 272 12.16 -76.42 -29.38
C VAL A 272 13.16 -77.54 -29.72
N ALA A 273 14.24 -77.68 -28.96
CA ALA A 273 15.20 -78.78 -29.14
C ALA A 273 14.56 -80.15 -28.87
N GLN A 274 13.81 -80.28 -27.77
CA GLN A 274 13.06 -81.50 -27.43
C GLN A 274 12.02 -81.86 -28.50
N GLN A 275 11.29 -80.87 -29.03
CA GLN A 275 10.35 -81.08 -30.12
C GLN A 275 11.02 -81.60 -31.39
N ARG A 276 12.22 -81.09 -31.73
CA ARG A 276 13.01 -81.61 -32.86
C ARG A 276 13.45 -83.06 -32.64
N ILE A 277 13.92 -83.39 -31.44
CA ILE A 277 14.29 -84.76 -31.07
C ILE A 277 13.08 -85.69 -31.20
N ALA A 278 11.93 -85.32 -30.60
CA ALA A 278 10.70 -86.09 -30.68
C ALA A 278 10.21 -86.27 -32.12
N ALA A 279 10.28 -85.24 -32.96
CA ALA A 279 9.96 -85.33 -34.38
C ALA A 279 10.90 -86.28 -35.13
N GLY A 280 12.21 -86.23 -34.83
CA GLY A 280 13.21 -87.16 -35.37
C GLY A 280 12.97 -88.62 -34.96
N LEU A 281 12.59 -88.86 -33.70
CA LEU A 281 12.22 -90.19 -33.21
C LEU A 281 10.97 -90.71 -33.92
N ARG A 282 9.90 -89.90 -34.03
CA ARG A 282 8.69 -90.28 -34.77
C ARG A 282 8.98 -90.59 -36.25
N ALA A 283 9.81 -89.79 -36.90
CA ALA A 283 10.22 -90.06 -38.27
C ALA A 283 11.00 -91.38 -38.41
N THR A 284 11.79 -91.74 -37.39
CA THR A 284 12.55 -93.00 -37.36
C THR A 284 11.65 -94.20 -37.12
N ILE A 285 10.71 -94.11 -36.17
CA ILE A 285 9.67 -95.13 -35.97
C ILE A 285 8.87 -95.34 -37.26
N GLY A 286 8.42 -94.26 -37.91
CA GLY A 286 7.70 -94.35 -39.19
C GLY A 286 8.54 -94.88 -40.36
N ARG A 287 9.88 -94.85 -40.29
CA ARG A 287 10.76 -95.56 -41.23
C ARG A 287 10.84 -97.05 -40.90
N MET A 288 11.05 -97.39 -39.63
CA MET A 288 11.10 -98.77 -39.16
C MET A 288 9.81 -99.52 -39.47
N ASP A 289 8.66 -98.90 -39.22
CA ASP A 289 7.34 -99.49 -39.50
C ASP A 289 7.15 -99.78 -41.00
N ARG A 290 7.57 -98.85 -41.87
CA ARG A 290 7.59 -99.08 -43.32
C ARG A 290 8.50 -100.24 -43.72
N THR A 291 9.69 -100.34 -43.13
CA THR A 291 10.59 -101.46 -43.42
C THR A 291 10.02 -102.79 -42.94
N ILE A 292 9.40 -102.84 -41.76
CA ILE A 292 8.74 -104.04 -41.24
C ILE A 292 7.61 -104.46 -42.18
N ASN A 293 6.77 -103.51 -42.61
CA ASN A 293 5.68 -103.78 -43.56
C ASN A 293 6.24 -104.32 -44.90
N GLN A 294 7.32 -103.76 -45.43
CA GLN A 294 8.00 -104.28 -46.63
C GLN A 294 8.52 -105.72 -46.44
N TRP A 295 9.14 -106.02 -45.30
CA TRP A 295 9.58 -107.38 -44.97
C TRP A 295 8.41 -108.35 -44.85
N GLN A 296 7.31 -107.94 -44.23
CA GLN A 296 6.10 -108.75 -44.13
C GLN A 296 5.56 -109.09 -45.53
N TRP A 297 5.44 -108.11 -46.43
CA TRP A 297 5.05 -108.35 -47.82
C TRP A 297 6.00 -109.31 -48.54
N LEU A 298 7.32 -109.14 -48.40
CA LEU A 298 8.32 -110.05 -48.97
C LEU A 298 8.15 -111.48 -48.44
N THR A 299 7.95 -111.66 -47.13
CA THR A 299 7.73 -112.99 -46.53
C THR A 299 6.42 -113.62 -46.98
N CYS A 300 5.32 -112.85 -47.10
CA CYS A 300 4.06 -113.33 -47.65
C CYS A 300 4.22 -113.78 -49.11
N CYS A 301 4.90 -112.98 -49.95
CA CYS A 301 5.20 -113.37 -51.33
C CYS A 301 6.07 -114.64 -51.41
N ALA A 302 7.09 -114.76 -50.54
CA ALA A 302 7.94 -115.94 -50.47
C ALA A 302 7.16 -117.19 -50.03
N MET A 303 6.29 -117.07 -49.01
CA MET A 303 5.42 -118.17 -48.56
C MET A 303 4.44 -118.58 -49.67
N LEU A 304 3.83 -117.62 -50.39
CA LEU A 304 2.97 -117.92 -51.54
C LEU A 304 3.74 -118.66 -52.65
N LEU A 305 5.00 -118.27 -52.92
CA LEU A 305 5.88 -118.96 -53.86
C LEU A 305 6.20 -120.40 -53.43
N VAL A 306 6.50 -120.63 -52.15
CA VAL A 306 6.75 -121.98 -51.62
C VAL A 306 5.50 -122.85 -51.74
N ILE A 307 4.32 -122.29 -51.41
CA ILE A 307 3.04 -122.99 -51.55
C ILE A 307 2.76 -123.33 -53.02
N THR A 308 3.00 -122.41 -53.97
CA THR A 308 2.80 -122.71 -55.40
C THR A 308 3.78 -123.75 -55.93
N VAL A 309 5.05 -123.74 -55.48
CA VAL A 309 6.02 -124.79 -55.83
C VAL A 309 5.62 -126.15 -55.25
N MET A 310 5.20 -126.22 -53.98
CA MET A 310 4.74 -127.47 -53.38
C MET A 310 3.46 -128.00 -54.04
N ALA A 311 2.50 -127.12 -54.36
CA ALA A 311 1.30 -127.49 -55.10
C ALA A 311 1.66 -128.00 -56.52
N GLY A 312 2.60 -127.35 -57.21
CA GLY A 312 3.11 -127.80 -58.50
C GLY A 312 3.82 -129.16 -58.45
N ALA A 313 4.56 -129.44 -57.38
CA ALA A 313 5.22 -130.73 -57.16
C ALA A 313 4.25 -131.87 -56.79
N LEU A 314 3.09 -131.55 -56.20
CA LEU A 314 2.02 -132.50 -55.90
C LEU A 314 1.20 -132.88 -57.13
N VAL A 315 1.14 -132.02 -58.16
CA VAL A 315 0.40 -132.27 -59.42
C VAL A 315 1.24 -133.07 -60.44
N THR A 316 2.56 -133.16 -60.26
CA THR A 316 3.47 -133.94 -61.13
C THR A 316 3.82 -135.33 -60.59
N ARG A 317 3.17 -135.78 -59.52
CA ARG A 317 3.13 -137.18 -59.05
C ARG A 317 1.81 -137.83 -59.43
#